data_AF-A0A829GIP5-F1
#
_entry.id   AF-A0A829GIP5-F1
#
_cell.length_a   1.000
_cell.length_b   1.000
_cell.length_c   1.000
_cell.angle_alpha   90.00
_cell.angle_beta   90.00
_cell.angle_gamma   90.00
#
_symmetry.space_group_name_H-M   'P 1'
#
loop_
_entity.id
_entity.type
_entity.pdbx_description
1 polymer ?
#
loop_
_entity_poly.entity_id
_entity_poly.type
_entity_poly.pdbx_seq_one_letter_code
_entity_poly.pdbx_strand_id
1 'polypeptide(L)'
;MDHIHLSKRLQAISSFIEAGERVADIGTDHAFLPIYLVQQQRISFAIASDIGAGPVAIAKQNVADAGLTAQISVRQADGLASIMPDDAISTVVIAGMGVS
;
A
#
# COMPACT_ATOMS: atom_id res chain seq x y z
N MET A 1 -8.55 14.16 -10.54
CA MET A 1 -7.48 13.15 -10.47
C MET A 1 -7.92 11.93 -11.22
N ASP A 2 -7.04 11.40 -12.06
CA ASP A 2 -7.30 10.18 -12.82
C ASP A 2 -7.36 8.98 -11.88
N HIS A 3 -8.27 8.06 -12.16
CA HIS A 3 -8.35 6.79 -11.46
C HIS A 3 -7.05 6.00 -11.66
N ILE A 4 -6.46 5.49 -10.59
CA ILE A 4 -5.26 4.66 -10.68
C ILE A 4 -5.58 3.39 -11.48
N HIS A 5 -4.88 3.22 -12.60
CA HIS A 5 -4.94 1.98 -13.38
C HIS A 5 -3.84 1.03 -12.89
N LEU A 6 -4.24 -0.10 -12.31
CA LEU A 6 -3.31 -1.12 -11.85
C LEU A 6 -2.76 -1.94 -13.02
N SER A 7 -1.51 -2.38 -12.90
CA SER A 7 -1.00 -3.45 -13.77
C SER A 7 -1.79 -4.74 -13.56
N LYS A 8 -1.79 -5.65 -14.55
CA LYS A 8 -2.45 -6.97 -14.42
C LYS A 8 -2.03 -7.73 -13.16
N ARG A 9 -0.76 -7.63 -12.76
CA ARG A 9 -0.23 -8.25 -11.53
C ARG A 9 -0.88 -7.67 -10.28
N LEU A 10 -0.90 -6.35 -10.15
CA LEU A 10 -1.51 -5.69 -8.99
C LEU A 10 -3.04 -5.86 -8.97
N GLN A 11 -3.68 -5.92 -10.13
CA GLN A 11 -5.11 -6.20 -10.24
C GLN A 11 -5.46 -7.62 -9.78
N ALA A 12 -4.62 -8.62 -10.11
CA ALA A 12 -4.81 -9.96 -9.60
C ALA A 12 -4.65 -10.00 -8.07
N ILE A 13 -3.61 -9.34 -7.54
CA ILE A 13 -3.40 -9.24 -6.08
C ILE A 13 -4.60 -8.57 -5.39
N SER A 14 -5.12 -7.47 -5.94
CA SER A 14 -6.25 -6.76 -5.33
C SER A 14 -7.53 -7.59 -5.25
N SER A 15 -7.69 -8.62 -6.09
CA SER A 15 -8.84 -9.54 -6.02
C SER A 15 -8.81 -10.50 -4.83
N PHE A 16 -7.65 -10.73 -4.21
CA PHE A 16 -7.52 -11.58 -3.02
C PHE A 16 -7.76 -10.83 -1.71
N ILE A 17 -7.82 -9.50 -1.74
CA ILE A 17 -7.98 -8.66 -0.55
C ILE A 17 -9.47 -8.52 -0.25
N GLU A 18 -9.91 -8.98 0.90
CA GLU A 18 -11.31 -8.94 1.29
C GLU A 18 -11.76 -7.53 1.72
N ALA A 19 -13.06 -7.27 1.63
CA ALA A 19 -13.60 -5.99 2.03
C ALA A 19 -13.51 -5.82 3.56
N GLY A 20 -13.06 -4.65 4.01
CA GLY A 20 -12.90 -4.32 5.43
C GLY A 20 -11.54 -4.69 6.03
N GLU A 21 -10.68 -5.37 5.27
CA GLU A 21 -9.31 -5.66 5.70
C GLU A 21 -8.47 -4.39 5.87
N ARG A 22 -7.44 -4.49 6.73
CA ARG A 22 -6.41 -3.47 6.91
C ARG A 22 -5.11 -4.01 6.32
N VAL A 23 -4.54 -3.29 5.35
CA VAL A 23 -3.50 -3.84 4.46
C VAL A 23 -2.14 -3.22 4.74
N ALA A 24 -1.08 -4.02 4.75
CA ALA A 24 0.29 -3.54 4.63
C ALA A 24 0.87 -3.94 3.27
N ASP A 25 1.22 -2.96 2.45
CA ASP A 25 1.91 -3.14 1.16
C ASP A 25 3.42 -2.92 1.35
N ILE A 26 4.19 -4.00 1.30
CA ILE A 26 5.62 -4.04 1.60
C ILE A 26 6.44 -4.06 0.31
N GLY A 27 7.40 -3.15 0.20
CA GLY A 27 8.13 -2.88 -1.04
C GLY A 27 7.33 -1.96 -1.97
N THR A 28 6.64 -0.98 -1.40
CA THR A 28 5.78 -0.07 -2.15
C THR A 28 6.62 0.96 -2.91
N ASP A 29 6.60 0.93 -4.23
CA ASP A 29 7.31 1.92 -5.05
C ASP A 29 6.54 3.25 -5.14
N HIS A 30 5.23 3.13 -5.39
CA HIS A 30 4.37 4.28 -5.71
C HIS A 30 3.06 4.32 -4.91
N ALA A 31 2.82 3.40 -3.97
CA ALA A 31 1.56 3.23 -3.23
C ALA A 31 0.31 3.00 -4.11
N PHE A 32 0.47 2.54 -5.36
CA PHE A 32 -0.67 2.38 -6.28
C PHE A 32 -1.70 1.35 -5.81
N LEU A 33 -1.26 0.22 -5.24
CA LEU A 33 -2.18 -0.79 -4.71
C LEU A 33 -3.02 -0.25 -3.54
N PRO A 34 -2.43 0.32 -2.46
CA PRO A 34 -3.22 0.85 -1.36
C PRO A 34 -4.11 2.04 -1.79
N ILE A 35 -3.63 2.94 -2.66
CA ILE A 35 -4.47 4.03 -3.20
C ILE A 35 -5.69 3.46 -3.93
N TYR A 36 -5.47 2.49 -4.83
CA TYR A 36 -6.56 1.85 -5.56
C TYR A 36 -7.58 1.21 -4.62
N LEU A 37 -7.14 0.43 -3.64
CA LEU A 37 -8.04 -0.27 -2.71
C LEU A 37 -8.89 0.69 -1.87
N VAL A 38 -8.31 1.80 -1.41
CA VAL A 38 -9.04 2.85 -0.67
C VAL A 38 -10.00 3.60 -1.58
N GLN A 39 -9.60 3.95 -2.80
CA GLN A 39 -10.49 4.61 -3.79
C GLN A 39 -11.69 3.72 -4.17
N GLN A 40 -11.49 2.40 -4.25
CA GLN A 40 -12.57 1.43 -4.47
C GLN A 40 -13.38 1.11 -3.21
N GLN A 41 -13.11 1.79 -2.09
CA GLN A 41 -13.77 1.58 -0.79
C GLN A 41 -13.70 0.13 -0.29
N ARG A 42 -12.69 -0.64 -0.74
CA ARG A 42 -12.49 -2.02 -0.29
C ARG A 42 -11.86 -2.09 1.10
N ILE A 43 -10.97 -1.15 1.41
CA ILE A 43 -10.25 -1.11 2.69
C ILE A 43 -10.38 0.27 3.33
N SER A 44 -10.30 0.33 4.65
CA SER A 44 -10.39 1.57 5.42
C SER A 44 -9.02 2.14 5.82
N PHE A 45 -7.98 1.33 5.78
CA PHE A 45 -6.63 1.72 6.16
C PHE A 45 -5.57 0.88 5.44
N ALA A 46 -4.45 1.52 5.11
CA ALA A 46 -3.27 0.81 4.67
C ALA A 46 -1.96 1.39 5.23
N ILE A 47 -0.96 0.54 5.35
CA ILE A 47 0.45 0.92 5.42
C ILE A 47 1.05 0.70 4.04
N ALA A 48 1.78 1.69 3.55
CA ALA A 48 2.59 1.56 2.35
C ALA A 48 4.05 1.73 2.79
N SER A 49 4.87 0.67 2.68
CA SER A 49 6.23 0.65 3.22
C SER A 49 7.28 0.29 2.19
N ASP A 50 8.42 0.97 2.24
CA ASP A 50 9.62 0.60 1.49
C ASP A 50 10.88 0.94 2.31
N ILE A 51 11.99 0.27 2.02
CA ILE A 51 13.29 0.53 2.66
C ILE A 51 13.97 1.79 2.05
N GLY A 52 13.71 2.04 0.76
CA GLY A 52 14.29 3.13 0.00
C GLY A 52 13.61 4.47 0.26
N ALA A 53 14.40 5.49 0.62
CA ALA A 53 13.88 6.84 0.83
C ALA A 53 13.25 7.46 -0.44
N GLY A 54 13.77 7.11 -1.63
CA GLY A 54 13.22 7.55 -2.92
C GLY A 54 11.80 7.05 -3.17
N PRO A 55 11.57 5.72 -3.21
CA PRO A 55 10.24 5.12 -3.25
C PRO A 55 9.27 5.71 -2.20
N VAL A 56 9.72 5.82 -0.94
CA VAL A 56 8.91 6.40 0.14
C VAL A 56 8.48 7.84 -0.15
N ALA A 57 9.37 8.67 -0.68
CA ALA A 57 9.04 10.06 -1.03
C ALA A 57 7.99 10.12 -2.15
N ILE A 58 8.13 9.27 -3.17
CA ILE A 58 7.18 9.18 -4.30
C ILE A 58 5.82 8.67 -3.81
N ALA A 59 5.80 7.60 -3.01
CA ALA A 59 4.59 7.06 -2.40
C ALA A 59 3.87 8.11 -1.53
N LYS A 60 4.60 8.89 -0.72
CA LYS A 60 4.02 10.01 0.06
C LYS A 60 3.37 11.05 -0.84
N GLN A 61 4.04 11.45 -1.91
CA GLN A 61 3.50 12.43 -2.86
C GLN A 61 2.22 11.91 -3.53
N ASN A 62 2.23 10.67 -4.03
CA ASN A 62 1.07 10.06 -4.66
C ASN A 62 -0.13 9.93 -3.70
N VAL A 63 0.11 9.55 -2.44
CA VAL A 63 -0.94 9.49 -1.41
C VAL A 63 -1.50 10.87 -1.09
N ALA A 64 -0.64 11.90 -1.02
CA ALA A 64 -1.04 13.29 -0.81
C ALA A 64 -1.87 13.82 -1.99
N ASP A 65 -1.42 13.59 -3.23
CA ASP A 65 -2.14 13.97 -4.44
C ASP A 65 -3.49 13.24 -4.54
N ALA A 66 -3.58 11.99 -4.10
CA ALA A 66 -4.85 11.27 -4.02
C ALA A 66 -5.78 11.78 -2.91
N GLY A 67 -5.30 12.63 -1.99
CA GLY A 67 -6.06 13.11 -0.83
C GLY A 67 -6.30 12.04 0.24
N LEU A 68 -5.45 11.01 0.31
CA LEU A 68 -5.67 9.80 1.13
C LEU A 68 -4.71 9.67 2.32
N THR A 69 -4.08 10.76 2.74
CA THR A 69 -3.11 10.76 3.85
C THR A 69 -3.70 10.35 5.19
N ALA A 70 -5.02 10.44 5.36
CA ALA A 70 -5.73 9.98 6.56
C ALA A 70 -5.96 8.46 6.56
N GLN A 71 -5.97 7.81 5.39
CA GLN A 71 -6.23 6.37 5.26
C GLN A 71 -4.95 5.57 4.97
N ILE A 72 -3.92 6.19 4.38
CA ILE A 72 -2.70 5.50 3.97
C ILE A 72 -1.50 6.09 4.71
N SER A 73 -0.88 5.27 5.57
CA SER A 73 0.34 5.62 6.30
C SER A 73 1.56 5.16 5.51
N VAL A 74 2.34 6.10 4.99
CA VAL A 74 3.58 5.78 4.26
C VAL A 74 4.78 5.77 5.22
N ARG A 75 5.50 4.64 5.28
CA ARG A 75 6.59 4.41 6.24
C ARG A 75 7.87 3.99 5.53
N GLN A 76 9.00 4.46 6.03
CA GLN A 76 10.31 3.93 5.60
C GLN A 76 10.74 2.87 6.60
N ALA A 77 10.83 1.62 6.17
CA ALA A 77 11.23 0.51 7.03
C ALA A 77 11.70 -0.69 6.22
N ASP A 78 12.50 -1.55 6.84
CA ASP A 78 12.89 -2.84 6.28
C ASP A 78 11.81 -3.90 6.53
N GLY A 79 11.23 -4.42 5.45
CA GLY A 79 10.20 -5.45 5.49
C GLY A 79 9.03 -5.12 6.44
N LEU A 80 8.76 -6.02 7.38
CA LEU A 80 7.63 -5.93 8.31
C LEU A 80 7.88 -4.97 9.49
N ALA A 81 9.05 -4.36 9.61
CA ALA A 81 9.34 -3.42 10.69
C ALA A 81 8.48 -2.15 10.64
N SER A 82 7.77 -1.91 9.53
CA SER A 82 6.76 -0.85 9.41
C SER A 82 5.45 -1.16 10.12
N ILE A 83 5.18 -2.40 10.53
CA ILE A 83 3.89 -2.82 11.12
C ILE A 83 4.01 -2.87 12.65
N MET A 84 3.11 -2.15 13.32
CA MET A 84 2.96 -2.15 14.77
C MET A 84 1.68 -2.90 15.19
N PRO A 85 1.61 -3.48 16.40
CA PRO A 85 0.40 -4.17 16.87
C PRO A 85 -0.87 -3.32 16.78
N ASP A 86 -0.78 -2.03 17.11
CA ASP A 86 -1.90 -1.08 17.09
C ASP A 86 -2.39 -0.76 15.67
N ASP A 87 -1.61 -1.08 14.63
CA ASP A 87 -2.07 -0.93 13.26
C ASP A 87 -3.15 -1.95 12.90
N ALA A 88 -3.28 -3.05 13.66
CA ALA A 88 -4.26 -4.11 13.45
C ALA A 88 -4.34 -4.59 11.98
N ILE A 89 -3.17 -4.79 11.35
CA ILE A 89 -3.08 -5.29 9.97
C ILE A 89 -3.58 -6.73 9.90
N SER A 90 -4.55 -6.97 9.02
CA SER A 90 -5.09 -8.31 8.75
C SER A 90 -4.45 -8.95 7.52
N THR A 91 -3.92 -8.13 6.60
CA THR A 91 -3.45 -8.58 5.29
C THR A 91 -2.12 -7.94 4.95
N VAL A 92 -1.13 -8.76 4.58
CA VAL A 92 0.19 -8.30 4.15
C VAL A 92 0.40 -8.67 2.69
N VAL A 93 0.76 -7.67 1.89
CA VAL A 93 1.11 -7.83 0.48
C VAL A 93 2.61 -7.64 0.32
N ILE A 94 3.25 -8.65 -0.26
CA ILE A 94 4.67 -8.68 -0.61
C ILE A 94 4.73 -9.10 -2.07
N ALA A 95 4.97 -8.15 -2.99
CA ALA A 95 4.91 -8.43 -4.42
C ALA A 95 6.00 -7.69 -5.18
N GLY A 96 6.48 -8.29 -6.28
CA GLY A 96 7.51 -7.67 -7.12
C GLY A 96 8.94 -7.79 -6.59
N MET A 97 9.17 -8.59 -5.55
CA MET A 97 10.50 -8.93 -5.03
C MET A 97 10.88 -10.37 -5.41
N GLY A 98 12.18 -10.63 -5.58
CA GLY A 98 12.71 -11.95 -5.90
C GLY A 98 12.86 -12.84 -4.65
N VAL A 99 12.85 -14.16 -4.85
CA VAL A 99 13.28 -15.13 -3.83
C VAL A 99 14.78 -15.34 -3.97
N SER A 100 15.54 -15.15 -2.89
CA SER A 100 16.99 -15.41 -2.84
C SER A 100 17.26 -16.80 -2.30
#